data_AF-A0A964AUS3-F1
#
_entry.id   AF-A0A964AUS3-F1
#
_cell.length_a   1.000
_cell.length_b   1.000
_cell.length_c   1.000
_cell.angle_alpha   90.00
_cell.angle_beta   90.00
_cell.angle_gamma   90.00
#
_symmetry.space_group_name_H-M   'P 1'
#
loop_
_entity.id
_entity.type
_entity.pdbx_description
1 polymer ?
#
loop_
_entity_poly.entity_id
_entity_poly.type
_entity_poly.pdbx_seq_one_letter_code
_entity_poly.pdbx_strand_id
1 'polypeptide(L)'
;MLTVSIPSAAAWREVLQQLEQHGAAQVPRDGQEVRALTVTAIGFQARGERFARAEARVIHVSEDHVALSFEPAAARRLALVGFPEPEPDEVDEADIPEESSGDAPLWHRYEQMDKLEKVRLARTGSADARRMIFKDKDRTLHQYILNNPGLKPQELASLIRTGAPNQDFIKRVLQRQDLIGSPQVAEALIRSPHTPVTVAVELVPRLSPSTLRRIARQGNLRPEVVSAARRRVVRK
;
A
#
# COMPACT_ATOMS: atom_id res chain seq x y z
N MET A 1 -31.99 -6.07 -12.40
CA MET A 1 -30.51 -6.05 -12.45
C MET A 1 -30.03 -6.94 -11.33
N LEU A 2 -29.26 -7.98 -11.63
CA LEU A 2 -28.70 -8.90 -10.64
C LEU A 2 -27.36 -8.33 -10.15
N THR A 3 -27.15 -8.37 -8.84
CA THR A 3 -25.91 -7.94 -8.20
C THR A 3 -25.18 -9.16 -7.68
N VAL A 4 -23.88 -9.22 -7.92
CA VAL A 4 -23.02 -10.34 -7.52
C VAL A 4 -21.87 -9.79 -6.69
N SER A 5 -21.79 -10.20 -5.44
CA SER A 5 -20.67 -9.88 -4.55
C SER A 5 -19.48 -10.80 -4.82
N ILE A 6 -18.33 -10.21 -5.16
CA ILE A 6 -17.07 -10.90 -5.39
C ILE A 6 -16.15 -10.64 -4.19
N PRO A 7 -15.85 -11.66 -3.36
CA PRO A 7 -15.17 -11.46 -2.07
C PRO A 7 -13.67 -11.19 -2.21
N SER A 8 -13.05 -11.59 -3.33
CA SER A 8 -11.61 -11.45 -3.53
C SER A 8 -11.20 -11.44 -5.00
N ALA A 9 -9.99 -10.97 -5.27
CA ALA A 9 -9.37 -11.05 -6.59
C ALA A 9 -9.19 -12.50 -7.08
N ALA A 10 -9.09 -13.48 -6.18
CA ALA A 10 -9.04 -14.89 -6.53
C ALA A 10 -10.39 -15.38 -7.06
N ALA A 11 -11.49 -15.02 -6.37
CA ALA A 11 -12.85 -15.31 -6.81
C ALA A 11 -13.18 -14.63 -8.15
N TRP A 12 -12.68 -13.39 -8.37
CA TRP A 12 -12.85 -12.72 -9.67
C TRP A 12 -12.13 -13.46 -10.80
N ARG A 13 -10.89 -13.91 -10.57
CA ARG A 13 -10.14 -14.69 -11.57
C ARG A 13 -10.82 -16.00 -11.90
N GLU A 14 -11.41 -16.66 -10.91
CA GLU A 14 -12.17 -17.90 -11.12
C GLU A 14 -13.38 -17.67 -12.02
N VAL A 15 -14.14 -16.59 -11.79
CA VAL A 15 -15.26 -16.20 -12.67
C VAL A 15 -14.78 -15.96 -14.10
N LEU A 16 -13.69 -15.20 -14.29
CA LEU A 16 -13.12 -14.95 -15.62
C LEU A 16 -12.64 -16.23 -16.31
N GLN A 17 -12.03 -17.15 -15.56
CA GLN A 17 -11.56 -18.43 -16.08
C GLN A 17 -12.74 -19.30 -16.55
N GLN A 18 -13.84 -19.34 -15.80
CA GLN A 18 -15.05 -20.07 -16.21
C GLN A 18 -15.65 -19.48 -17.50
N LEU A 19 -15.69 -18.15 -17.61
CA LEU A 19 -16.14 -17.48 -18.84
C LEU A 19 -15.28 -17.83 -20.05
N GLU A 20 -13.96 -17.92 -19.87
CA GLU A 20 -13.04 -18.28 -20.94
C GLU A 20 -13.17 -19.75 -21.36
N GLN A 21 -13.31 -20.66 -20.39
CA GLN A 21 -13.37 -22.10 -20.64
C GLN A 21 -14.73 -22.58 -21.15
N HIS A 22 -15.81 -21.98 -20.68
CA HIS A 22 -17.18 -22.50 -20.88
C HIS A 22 -18.15 -21.47 -21.47
N GLY A 23 -17.78 -20.20 -21.61
CA GLY A 23 -18.70 -19.13 -22.04
C GLY A 23 -19.81 -18.82 -21.04
N ALA A 24 -19.72 -19.40 -19.84
CA ALA A 24 -20.65 -19.22 -18.74
C ALA A 24 -19.90 -19.20 -17.40
N ALA A 25 -20.42 -18.45 -16.44
CA ALA A 25 -19.88 -18.39 -15.09
C ALA A 25 -20.95 -18.72 -14.06
N GLN A 26 -20.55 -19.40 -13.00
CA GLN A 26 -21.34 -19.62 -11.81
C GLN A 26 -21.03 -18.52 -10.81
N VAL A 27 -22.06 -17.83 -10.34
CA VAL A 27 -21.94 -16.77 -9.34
C VAL A 27 -22.81 -17.10 -8.12
N PRO A 28 -22.39 -16.71 -6.90
CA PRO A 28 -23.21 -16.92 -5.71
C PRO A 28 -24.54 -16.20 -5.81
N ARG A 29 -25.58 -16.78 -5.21
CA ARG A 29 -26.91 -16.18 -5.17
C ARG A 29 -27.04 -15.27 -3.94
N ASP A 30 -26.99 -13.96 -4.16
CA ASP A 30 -27.12 -12.96 -3.09
C ASP A 30 -28.59 -12.63 -2.73
N GLY A 31 -29.43 -13.67 -2.53
CA GLY A 31 -30.83 -13.51 -2.08
C GLY A 31 -31.78 -12.79 -3.04
N GLN A 32 -31.32 -12.33 -4.20
CA GLN A 32 -32.13 -11.62 -5.18
C GLN A 32 -33.05 -12.57 -5.96
N GLU A 33 -34.28 -12.14 -6.22
CA GLU A 33 -35.20 -12.86 -7.11
C GLU A 33 -34.76 -12.71 -8.56
N VAL A 34 -34.33 -13.82 -9.16
CA VAL A 34 -33.88 -13.88 -10.54
C VAL A 34 -34.62 -15.00 -11.26
N ARG A 35 -35.13 -14.69 -12.46
CA ARG A 35 -35.81 -15.67 -13.31
C ARG A 35 -34.82 -16.29 -14.29
N ALA A 36 -34.89 -17.61 -14.42
CA ALA A 36 -34.13 -18.33 -15.46
C ALA A 36 -34.56 -17.88 -16.87
N LEU A 37 -33.68 -18.11 -17.84
CA LEU A 37 -33.86 -17.81 -19.28
C LEU A 37 -34.11 -16.34 -19.61
N THR A 38 -33.78 -15.42 -18.70
CA THR A 38 -33.96 -13.98 -18.88
C THR A 38 -32.62 -13.29 -19.13
N VAL A 39 -32.59 -12.27 -20.00
CA VAL A 39 -31.43 -11.38 -20.15
C VAL A 39 -31.54 -10.24 -19.15
N THR A 40 -30.51 -10.03 -18.35
CA THR A 40 -30.50 -8.98 -17.33
C THR A 40 -29.10 -8.39 -17.19
N ALA A 41 -29.03 -7.13 -16.75
CA ALA A 41 -27.76 -6.53 -16.37
C ALA A 41 -27.27 -7.16 -15.06
N ILE A 42 -26.00 -7.55 -15.07
CA ILE A 42 -25.24 -8.06 -13.93
C ILE A 42 -24.29 -6.96 -13.46
N GLY A 43 -24.40 -6.57 -12.19
CA GLY A 43 -23.44 -5.71 -11.53
C GLY A 43 -22.52 -6.56 -10.65
N PHE A 44 -21.23 -6.54 -10.91
CA PHE A 44 -20.25 -7.16 -10.02
C PHE A 44 -19.80 -6.12 -8.99
N GLN A 45 -19.88 -6.50 -7.73
CA GLN A 45 -19.51 -5.67 -6.59
C GLN A 45 -18.35 -6.28 -5.82
N ALA A 46 -17.52 -5.42 -5.25
CA ALA A 46 -16.52 -5.78 -4.27
C ALA A 46 -16.65 -4.77 -3.11
N ARG A 47 -16.74 -5.25 -1.87
CA ARG A 47 -16.85 -4.39 -0.67
C ARG A 47 -18.01 -3.37 -0.73
N GLY A 48 -19.12 -3.72 -1.37
CA GLY A 48 -20.30 -2.86 -1.51
C GLY A 48 -20.27 -1.89 -2.69
N GLU A 49 -19.14 -1.78 -3.39
CA GLU A 49 -18.99 -0.92 -4.57
C GLU A 49 -19.01 -1.72 -5.86
N ARG A 50 -19.73 -1.21 -6.87
CA ARG A 50 -19.86 -1.85 -8.18
C ARG A 50 -18.70 -1.46 -9.09
N PHE A 51 -17.84 -2.44 -9.39
CA PHE A 51 -16.66 -2.21 -10.22
C PHE A 51 -16.83 -2.69 -11.67
N ALA A 52 -17.79 -3.59 -11.94
CA ALA A 52 -18.08 -4.03 -13.30
C ALA A 52 -19.58 -4.15 -13.57
N ARG A 53 -19.96 -4.01 -14.84
CA ARG A 53 -21.32 -4.27 -15.31
C ARG A 53 -21.27 -4.94 -16.67
N ALA A 54 -22.06 -6.00 -16.83
CA ALA A 54 -22.26 -6.65 -18.11
C ALA A 54 -23.69 -7.18 -18.23
N GLU A 55 -24.18 -7.37 -19.44
CA GLU A 55 -25.44 -8.07 -19.66
C GLU A 55 -25.16 -9.57 -19.80
N ALA A 56 -26.00 -10.38 -19.16
CA ALA A 56 -25.91 -11.82 -19.21
C ALA A 56 -27.29 -12.43 -19.34
N ARG A 57 -27.34 -13.61 -19.98
CA ARG A 57 -28.52 -14.47 -19.94
C ARG A 57 -28.40 -15.42 -18.76
N VAL A 58 -29.41 -15.41 -17.90
CA VAL A 58 -29.54 -16.37 -16.81
C VAL A 58 -29.89 -17.73 -17.41
N ILE A 59 -29.01 -18.71 -17.28
CA ILE A 59 -29.23 -20.06 -17.80
C ILE A 59 -30.04 -20.87 -16.79
N HIS A 60 -29.56 -20.90 -15.56
CA HIS A 60 -30.10 -21.69 -14.47
C HIS A 60 -29.95 -20.94 -13.15
N VAL A 61 -30.92 -21.12 -12.25
CA VAL A 61 -30.93 -20.55 -10.91
C VAL A 61 -31.10 -21.73 -9.95
N SER A 62 -30.09 -21.95 -9.11
CA SER A 62 -30.13 -22.92 -8.02
C SER A 62 -30.38 -22.23 -6.68
N GLU A 63 -30.37 -22.99 -5.59
CA GLU A 63 -30.46 -22.44 -4.24
C GLU A 63 -29.21 -21.60 -3.89
N ASP A 64 -28.01 -22.08 -4.24
CA ASP A 64 -26.75 -21.44 -3.83
C ASP A 64 -26.09 -20.59 -4.92
N HIS A 65 -26.40 -20.83 -6.20
CA HIS A 65 -25.71 -20.20 -7.31
C HIS A 65 -26.62 -19.89 -8.50
N VAL A 66 -26.13 -19.00 -9.37
CA VAL A 66 -26.76 -18.64 -10.64
C VAL A 66 -25.75 -18.87 -11.76
N ALA A 67 -26.15 -19.60 -12.79
CA ALA A 67 -25.35 -19.79 -13.99
C ALA A 67 -25.69 -18.70 -15.02
N LEU A 68 -24.68 -17.94 -15.43
CA LEU A 68 -24.80 -16.79 -16.32
C LEU A 68 -24.00 -17.03 -17.59
N SER A 69 -24.64 -16.91 -18.75
CA SER A 69 -23.97 -16.89 -20.06
C SER A 69 -23.80 -15.45 -20.54
N PHE A 70 -22.63 -15.13 -21.05
CA PHE A 70 -22.29 -13.80 -21.56
C PHE A 70 -21.99 -13.88 -23.05
N GLU A 71 -22.34 -12.83 -23.79
CA GLU A 71 -21.86 -12.70 -25.17
C GLU A 71 -20.32 -12.60 -25.19
N PRO A 72 -19.64 -13.14 -26.21
CA PRO A 72 -18.18 -13.12 -26.29
C PRO A 72 -17.56 -11.72 -26.15
N ALA A 73 -18.21 -10.69 -26.70
CA ALA A 73 -17.78 -9.30 -26.56
C ALA A 73 -17.96 -8.76 -25.12
N ALA A 74 -18.98 -9.21 -24.40
CA ALA A 74 -19.18 -8.85 -23.00
C ALA A 74 -18.16 -9.56 -22.10
N ALA A 75 -17.90 -10.85 -22.32
CA ALA A 75 -16.89 -11.62 -21.61
C ALA A 75 -15.47 -11.02 -21.77
N ARG A 76 -15.10 -10.64 -23.01
CA ARG A 76 -13.82 -9.95 -23.27
C ARG A 76 -13.71 -8.62 -22.53
N ARG A 77 -14.78 -7.83 -22.48
CA ARG A 77 -14.79 -6.57 -21.72
C ARG A 77 -14.61 -6.82 -20.23
N LEU A 78 -15.26 -7.84 -19.66
CA LEU A 78 -15.07 -8.22 -18.26
C LEU A 78 -13.64 -8.68 -17.96
N ALA A 79 -13.00 -9.41 -18.87
CA ALA A 79 -11.61 -9.85 -18.72
C ALA A 79 -10.60 -8.69 -18.66
N LEU A 80 -10.95 -7.53 -19.21
CA LEU A 80 -10.15 -6.30 -19.11
C LEU A 80 -10.42 -5.51 -17.82
N VAL A 81 -11.49 -5.84 -17.08
CA VAL A 81 -11.79 -5.21 -15.80
C VAL A 81 -10.95 -5.86 -14.71
N GLY A 82 -10.00 -5.09 -14.18
CA GLY A 82 -9.26 -5.47 -12.97
C GLY A 82 -10.20 -5.62 -11.79
N PHE A 83 -9.88 -6.53 -10.86
CA PHE A 83 -10.53 -6.50 -9.56
C PHE A 83 -10.12 -5.21 -8.85
N PRO A 84 -11.04 -4.44 -8.26
CA PRO A 84 -10.71 -3.25 -7.50
C PRO A 84 -9.86 -3.66 -6.30
N GLU A 85 -8.54 -3.60 -6.47
CA GLU A 85 -7.63 -3.41 -5.34
C GLU A 85 -7.99 -2.06 -4.72
N PRO A 86 -7.89 -1.89 -3.39
CA PRO A 86 -8.18 -0.61 -2.77
C PRO A 86 -7.40 0.48 -3.50
N GLU A 87 -8.10 1.34 -4.25
CA GLU A 87 -7.46 2.49 -4.89
C GLU A 87 -6.87 3.38 -3.78
N PRO A 88 -5.67 3.94 -3.97
CA PRO A 88 -4.93 4.49 -2.85
C PRO A 88 -5.59 5.68 -2.15
N ASP A 89 -6.52 6.40 -2.77
CA ASP A 89 -7.04 7.66 -2.25
C ASP A 89 -8.47 7.93 -2.73
N GLU A 90 -9.47 7.55 -1.92
CA GLU A 90 -10.58 8.40 -1.45
C GLU A 90 -10.93 7.86 -0.06
N VAL A 91 -10.11 8.19 0.93
CA VAL A 91 -10.49 8.02 2.34
C VAL A 91 -11.42 9.17 2.68
N ASP A 92 -12.69 8.85 2.90
CA ASP A 92 -13.64 9.74 3.55
C ASP A 92 -12.96 10.38 4.77
N GLU A 93 -12.88 11.70 4.74
CA GLU A 93 -12.35 12.57 5.78
C GLU A 93 -13.14 12.44 7.11
N ALA A 94 -14.22 11.66 7.11
CA ALA A 94 -15.13 11.41 8.22
C ALA A 94 -14.69 10.29 9.19
N ASP A 95 -13.67 9.49 8.83
CA ASP A 95 -13.23 8.35 9.67
C ASP A 95 -11.87 8.60 10.31
N ILE A 96 -11.65 9.84 10.78
CA ILE A 96 -10.59 10.13 11.76
C ILE A 96 -11.05 9.42 13.05
N PRO A 97 -10.35 8.39 13.54
CA PRO A 97 -10.63 7.92 14.89
C PRO A 97 -10.19 9.06 15.80
N GLU A 98 -11.16 9.83 16.32
CA GLU A 98 -10.98 10.48 17.61
C GLU A 98 -10.35 9.45 18.52
N GLU A 99 -9.19 9.80 19.11
CA GLU A 99 -8.45 8.94 20.03
C GLU A 99 -9.41 8.37 21.06
N SER A 100 -9.97 7.18 20.76
CA SER A 100 -11.02 6.62 21.55
C SER A 100 -10.36 6.21 22.84
N SER A 101 -10.82 6.86 23.90
CA SER A 101 -10.35 6.75 25.26
C SER A 101 -10.64 5.34 25.78
N GLY A 102 -9.84 4.37 25.37
CA GLY A 102 -9.77 3.05 25.99
C GLY A 102 -8.66 3.04 27.02
N ASP A 103 -8.99 2.70 28.27
CA ASP A 103 -8.11 2.67 29.46
C ASP A 103 -6.82 1.84 29.29
N ALA A 104 -6.68 1.03 28.24
CA ALA A 104 -5.49 0.23 27.99
C ALA A 104 -4.37 1.02 27.27
N PRO A 105 -3.10 0.87 27.64
CA PRO A 105 -1.97 1.45 26.91
C PRO A 105 -1.95 1.07 25.42
N LEU A 106 -1.41 1.95 24.57
CA LEU A 106 -1.33 1.78 23.11
C LEU A 106 -0.72 0.44 22.69
N TRP A 107 0.33 -0.02 23.39
CA TRP A 107 1.01 -1.29 23.08
C TRP A 107 0.11 -2.51 23.27
N HIS A 108 -0.77 -2.50 24.28
CA HIS A 108 -1.67 -3.62 24.56
C HIS A 108 -2.75 -3.72 23.49
N ARG A 109 -3.28 -2.56 23.06
CA ARG A 109 -4.23 -2.49 21.93
C ARG A 109 -3.56 -2.98 20.63
N TYR A 110 -2.31 -2.59 20.40
CA TYR A 110 -1.57 -2.93 19.19
C TYR A 110 -1.35 -4.43 18.98
N GLU A 111 -1.15 -5.18 20.07
CA GLU A 111 -0.99 -6.64 20.01
C GLU A 111 -2.27 -7.36 19.58
N GLN A 112 -3.42 -6.77 19.87
CA GLN A 112 -4.74 -7.32 19.55
C GLN A 112 -5.25 -6.87 18.17
N MET A 113 -4.60 -5.86 17.57
CA MET A 113 -5.02 -5.32 16.28
C MET A 113 -4.79 -6.30 15.13
N ASP A 114 -5.77 -6.36 14.24
CA ASP A 114 -5.62 -7.03 12.96
C ASP A 114 -4.71 -6.23 12.00
N LYS A 115 -4.39 -6.82 10.86
CA LYS A 115 -3.50 -6.17 9.88
C LYS A 115 -4.09 -4.86 9.35
N LEU A 116 -5.40 -4.79 9.15
CA LEU A 116 -6.07 -3.63 8.56
C LEU A 116 -6.11 -2.47 9.56
N GLU A 117 -6.35 -2.74 10.83
CA GLU A 117 -6.26 -1.79 11.94
C GLU A 117 -4.84 -1.24 12.09
N LYS A 118 -3.81 -2.09 11.98
CA LYS A 118 -2.41 -1.64 11.97
C LYS A 118 -2.09 -0.75 10.78
N VAL A 119 -2.65 -1.04 9.60
CA VAL A 119 -2.51 -0.18 8.42
C VAL A 119 -3.16 1.18 8.66
N ARG A 120 -4.38 1.21 9.22
CA ARG A 120 -5.04 2.46 9.60
C ARG A 120 -4.20 3.25 10.59
N LEU A 121 -3.74 2.60 11.66
CA LEU A 121 -2.87 3.18 12.67
C LEU A 121 -1.55 3.73 12.07
N ALA A 122 -1.01 3.10 11.02
CA ALA A 122 0.17 3.63 10.32
C ALA A 122 -0.11 4.97 9.64
N ARG A 123 -1.29 5.10 9.00
CA ARG A 123 -1.68 6.27 8.21
C ARG A 123 -2.17 7.43 9.07
N THR A 124 -2.84 7.17 10.20
CA THR A 124 -3.46 8.23 11.02
C THR A 124 -2.85 8.38 12.41
N GLY A 125 -2.16 7.35 12.91
CA GLY A 125 -1.66 7.33 14.28
C GLY A 125 -0.56 8.34 14.58
N SER A 126 -0.32 8.54 15.88
CA SER A 126 0.72 9.42 16.42
C SER A 126 2.14 8.93 16.12
N ALA A 127 3.15 9.74 16.46
CA ALA A 127 4.56 9.37 16.28
C ALA A 127 4.94 8.08 17.03
N ASP A 128 4.35 7.83 18.20
CA ASP A 128 4.61 6.61 18.97
C ASP A 128 3.96 5.37 18.35
N ALA A 129 2.77 5.54 17.77
CA ALA A 129 2.13 4.48 16.99
C ALA A 129 2.97 4.09 15.77
N ARG A 130 3.50 5.07 15.02
CA ARG A 130 4.39 4.81 13.88
C ARG A 130 5.68 4.10 14.29
N ARG A 131 6.27 4.47 15.42
CA ARG A 131 7.45 3.78 15.98
C ARG A 131 7.15 2.33 16.34
N MET A 132 5.96 2.06 16.87
CA MET A 132 5.53 0.71 17.21
C MET A 132 5.32 -0.15 15.95
N ILE A 133 4.64 0.40 14.94
CA ILE A 133 4.47 -0.26 13.63
C ILE A 133 5.81 -0.53 12.96
N PHE A 134 6.77 0.38 13.10
CA PHE A 134 8.10 0.18 12.54
C PHE A 134 8.81 -1.05 13.13
N LYS A 135 8.51 -1.39 14.39
CA LYS A 135 9.06 -2.57 15.09
C LYS A 135 8.24 -3.84 14.87
N ASP A 136 7.11 -3.76 14.16
CA ASP A 136 6.28 -4.93 13.89
C ASP A 136 7.06 -6.00 13.11
N LYS A 137 6.65 -7.26 13.30
CA LYS A 137 7.17 -8.42 12.57
C LYS A 137 6.79 -8.33 11.09
N ASP A 138 5.60 -7.83 10.79
CA ASP A 138 5.13 -7.60 9.43
C ASP A 138 5.70 -6.29 8.86
N ARG A 139 6.80 -6.43 8.11
CA ARG A 139 7.47 -5.31 7.44
C ARG A 139 6.69 -4.74 6.25
N THR A 140 5.60 -5.39 5.82
CA THR A 140 4.71 -4.82 4.79
C THR A 140 3.97 -3.58 5.31
N LEU A 141 3.90 -3.39 6.63
CA LEU A 141 3.27 -2.23 7.24
C LEU A 141 4.07 -0.93 7.09
N HIS A 142 5.39 -1.04 6.89
CA HIS A 142 6.31 0.12 6.85
C HIS A 142 5.96 1.13 5.77
N GLN A 143 5.45 0.67 4.62
CA GLN A 143 5.11 1.56 3.51
C GLN A 143 3.96 2.52 3.85
N TYR A 144 3.02 2.10 4.70
CA TYR A 144 1.86 2.92 5.04
C TYR A 144 2.20 4.08 5.98
N ILE A 145 3.31 3.97 6.73
CA ILE A 145 3.85 5.06 7.56
C ILE A 145 4.19 6.28 6.69
N LEU A 146 4.66 6.05 5.45
CA LEU A 146 5.01 7.13 4.53
C LEU A 146 3.78 7.93 4.06
N ASN A 147 2.59 7.35 4.15
CA ASN A 147 1.35 8.02 3.75
C ASN A 147 0.72 8.81 4.90
N ASN A 148 1.37 8.87 6.07
CA ASN A 148 0.88 9.63 7.20
C ASN A 148 1.22 11.12 7.04
N PRO A 149 0.24 12.03 6.99
CA PRO A 149 0.48 13.47 6.83
C PRO A 149 1.22 14.08 8.03
N GLY A 150 1.13 13.45 9.20
CA GLY A 150 1.84 13.85 10.42
C GLY A 150 3.29 13.36 10.49
N LEU A 151 3.81 12.66 9.47
CA LEU A 151 5.19 12.18 9.45
C LEU A 151 6.17 13.33 9.24
N LYS A 152 6.97 13.63 10.27
CA LYS A 152 7.97 14.71 10.20
C LYS A 152 9.32 14.19 9.68
N PRO A 153 10.12 15.01 8.95
CA PRO A 153 11.43 14.58 8.46
C PRO A 153 12.42 14.14 9.56
N GLN A 154 12.37 14.80 10.73
CA GLN A 154 13.18 14.42 11.91
C GLN A 154 12.86 13.01 12.41
N GLU A 155 11.57 12.68 12.43
CA GLU A 155 11.08 11.38 12.85
C GLU A 155 11.47 10.30 11.85
N LEU A 156 11.24 10.55 10.56
CA LEU A 156 11.65 9.64 9.49
C LEU A 156 13.16 9.34 9.54
N ALA A 157 13.99 10.37 9.73
CA ALA A 157 15.43 10.19 9.87
C ALA A 157 15.79 9.31 11.08
N SER A 158 15.02 9.40 12.16
CA SER A 158 15.18 8.55 13.34
C SER A 158 14.77 7.11 13.05
N LEU A 159 13.62 6.89 12.40
CA LEU A 159 13.15 5.56 11.99
C LEU A 159 14.15 4.85 11.07
N ILE A 160 14.73 5.56 10.09
CA ILE A 160 15.75 5.00 9.19
C ILE A 160 17.01 4.61 9.96
N ARG A 161 17.42 5.42 10.95
CA ARG A 161 18.68 5.21 11.68
C ARG A 161 18.61 4.06 12.68
N THR A 162 17.51 3.96 13.44
CA THR A 162 17.41 3.01 14.56
C THR A 162 16.42 1.87 14.31
N GLY A 163 15.50 2.04 13.37
CA GLY A 163 14.39 1.10 13.18
C GLY A 163 14.70 -0.12 12.31
N ALA A 164 15.88 -0.18 11.68
CA ALA A 164 16.24 -1.21 10.70
C ALA A 164 15.21 -1.32 9.54
N PRO A 165 15.08 -0.26 8.70
CA PRO A 165 14.18 -0.26 7.55
C PRO A 165 14.49 -1.42 6.60
N ASN A 166 13.47 -2.05 6.02
CA ASN A 166 13.67 -2.99 4.92
C ASN A 166 14.04 -2.24 3.62
N GLN A 167 14.49 -3.00 2.61
CA GLN A 167 14.93 -2.43 1.34
C GLN A 167 13.80 -1.69 0.60
N ASP A 168 12.57 -2.20 0.66
CA ASP A 168 11.43 -1.62 -0.04
C ASP A 168 10.98 -0.29 0.59
N PHE A 169 11.06 -0.16 1.92
CA PHE A 169 10.82 1.10 2.61
C PHE A 169 11.83 2.16 2.16
N ILE A 170 13.12 1.82 2.10
CA ILE A 170 14.15 2.76 1.61
C ILE A 170 13.88 3.16 0.16
N LYS A 171 13.53 2.20 -0.72
CA LYS A 171 13.18 2.52 -2.12
C LYS A 171 12.01 3.50 -2.20
N ARG A 172 10.96 3.30 -1.42
CA ARG A 172 9.80 4.22 -1.38
C ARG A 172 10.17 5.60 -0.82
N VAL A 173 11.02 5.68 0.21
CA VAL A 173 11.52 6.96 0.72
C VAL A 173 12.31 7.70 -0.37
N LEU A 174 13.12 6.99 -1.16
CA LEU A 174 13.91 7.57 -2.26
C LEU A 174 13.06 8.11 -3.42
N GLN A 175 11.79 7.69 -3.55
CA GLN A 175 10.86 8.22 -4.55
C GLN A 175 10.22 9.55 -4.11
N ARG A 176 10.30 9.90 -2.81
CA ARG A 176 9.69 11.11 -2.24
C ARG A 176 10.67 12.26 -2.11
N GLN A 177 10.75 13.09 -3.14
CA GLN A 177 11.66 14.24 -3.20
C GLN A 177 11.46 15.25 -2.07
N ASP A 178 10.22 15.41 -1.62
CA ASP A 178 9.83 16.30 -0.53
C ASP A 178 10.47 15.89 0.82
N LEU A 179 10.64 14.60 1.07
CA LEU A 179 11.29 14.06 2.27
C LEU A 179 12.82 14.11 2.17
N ILE A 180 13.36 13.81 0.99
CA ILE A 180 14.82 13.79 0.73
C ILE A 180 15.40 15.22 0.74
N GLY A 181 14.57 16.26 0.63
CA GLY A 181 14.99 17.65 0.78
C GLY A 181 15.59 17.96 2.16
N SER A 182 15.22 17.19 3.20
CA SER A 182 15.76 17.40 4.54
C SER A 182 17.19 16.85 4.68
N PRO A 183 18.16 17.67 5.13
CA PRO A 183 19.55 17.21 5.37
C PRO A 183 19.65 16.03 6.34
N GLN A 184 18.72 15.93 7.29
CA GLN A 184 18.69 14.88 8.31
C GLN A 184 18.26 13.53 7.72
N VAL A 185 17.27 13.57 6.81
CA VAL A 185 16.80 12.38 6.08
C VAL A 185 17.88 11.94 5.10
N ALA A 186 18.49 12.87 4.37
CA ALA A 186 19.61 12.59 3.48
C ALA A 186 20.77 11.92 4.24
N GLU A 187 21.15 12.43 5.43
CA GLU A 187 22.18 11.80 6.25
C GLU A 187 21.78 10.37 6.69
N ALA A 188 20.53 10.16 7.11
CA ALA A 188 20.07 8.84 7.51
C ALA A 188 20.10 7.84 6.35
N LEU A 189 19.67 8.25 5.15
CA LEU A 189 19.70 7.43 3.94
C LEU A 189 21.13 7.08 3.53
N ILE A 190 22.05 8.05 3.53
CA ILE A 190 23.47 7.81 3.21
C ILE A 190 24.08 6.77 4.14
N ARG A 191 23.71 6.75 5.42
CA ARG A 191 24.22 5.78 6.40
C ARG A 191 23.57 4.40 6.28
N SER A 192 22.38 4.31 5.70
CA SER A 192 21.66 3.03 5.57
C SER A 192 22.37 2.09 4.58
N PRO A 193 22.53 0.80 4.92
CA PRO A 193 23.13 -0.20 4.03
C PRO A 193 22.23 -0.53 2.83
N HIS A 194 20.92 -0.34 2.96
CA HIS A 194 19.95 -0.62 1.89
C HIS A 194 19.87 0.50 0.83
N THR A 195 20.56 1.62 1.05
CA THR A 195 20.62 2.72 0.08
C THR A 195 21.71 2.43 -0.95
N PRO A 196 21.37 2.35 -2.26
CA PRO A 196 22.37 2.16 -3.31
C PRO A 196 23.47 3.22 -3.27
N VAL A 197 24.72 2.81 -3.53
CA VAL A 197 25.90 3.69 -3.48
C VAL A 197 25.74 4.94 -4.36
N THR A 198 25.24 4.77 -5.58
CA THR A 198 25.05 5.87 -6.54
C THR A 198 24.16 6.96 -5.94
N VAL A 199 23.01 6.57 -5.40
CA VAL A 199 22.06 7.48 -4.76
C VAL A 199 22.69 8.11 -3.51
N ALA A 200 23.41 7.34 -2.70
CA ALA A 200 24.06 7.90 -1.52
C ALA A 200 25.10 8.99 -1.87
N VAL A 201 25.85 8.82 -2.96
CA VAL A 201 26.80 9.83 -3.46
C VAL A 201 26.06 11.09 -3.95
N GLU A 202 24.93 10.93 -4.65
CA GLU A 202 24.08 12.04 -5.10
C GLU A 202 23.47 12.85 -3.94
N LEU A 203 23.27 12.22 -2.78
CA LEU A 203 22.74 12.89 -1.59
C LEU A 203 23.81 13.67 -0.81
N VAL A 204 25.11 13.42 -1.02
CA VAL A 204 26.21 14.09 -0.30
C VAL A 204 26.12 15.62 -0.34
N PRO A 205 25.82 16.29 -1.47
CA PRO A 205 25.69 17.74 -1.51
C PRO A 205 24.58 18.32 -0.62
N ARG A 206 23.59 17.51 -0.21
CA ARG A 206 22.49 17.93 0.67
C ARG A 206 22.85 17.90 2.16
N LEU A 207 24.01 17.36 2.50
CA LEU A 207 24.49 17.27 3.88
C LEU A 207 24.89 18.64 4.44
N SER A 208 24.74 18.80 5.75
CA SER A 208 25.21 20.00 6.44
C SER A 208 26.75 20.10 6.39
N PRO A 209 27.32 21.32 6.41
CA PRO A 209 28.78 21.51 6.38
C PRO A 209 29.51 20.84 7.55
N SER A 210 28.88 20.75 8.72
CA SER A 210 29.43 20.04 9.88
C SER A 210 29.47 18.53 9.66
N THR A 211 28.38 17.94 9.14
CA THR A 211 28.33 16.51 8.80
C THR A 211 29.31 16.16 7.69
N LEU A 212 29.43 16.98 6.65
CA LEU A 212 30.40 16.77 5.56
C LEU A 212 31.84 16.68 6.07
N ARG A 213 32.26 17.65 6.90
CA ARG A 213 33.60 17.65 7.52
C ARG A 213 33.83 16.42 8.40
N ARG A 214 32.82 16.02 9.17
CA ARG A 214 32.86 14.82 10.00
C ARG A 214 33.07 13.56 9.16
N ILE A 215 32.31 13.39 8.08
CA ILE A 215 32.44 12.23 7.18
C ILE A 215 33.81 12.24 6.49
N ALA A 216 34.26 13.39 5.99
CA ALA A 216 35.54 13.52 5.29
C ALA A 216 36.74 13.16 6.18
N ARG A 217 36.68 13.51 7.48
CA ARG A 217 37.70 13.23 8.48
C ARG A 217 37.63 11.81 9.04
N GLN A 218 36.45 11.31 9.39
CA GLN A 218 36.29 10.02 10.05
C GLN A 218 36.38 8.84 9.08
N GLY A 219 35.93 9.01 7.83
CA GLY A 219 35.98 7.94 6.83
C GLY A 219 35.16 6.69 7.17
N ASN A 220 34.17 6.78 8.06
CA ASN A 220 33.40 5.65 8.58
C ASN A 220 32.19 5.25 7.73
N LEU A 221 32.18 5.62 6.45
CA LEU A 221 31.12 5.29 5.50
C LEU A 221 31.73 4.65 4.25
N ARG A 222 30.87 4.24 3.32
CA ARG A 222 31.28 3.68 2.02
C ARG A 222 32.32 4.59 1.33
N PRO A 223 33.42 4.05 0.76
CA PRO A 223 34.54 4.85 0.24
C PRO A 223 34.14 5.93 -0.76
N GLU A 224 33.15 5.65 -1.61
CA GLU A 224 32.63 6.56 -2.64
C GLU A 224 31.97 7.80 -2.01
N VAL A 225 31.22 7.58 -0.93
CA VAL A 225 30.57 8.65 -0.15
C VAL A 225 31.63 9.51 0.54
N VAL A 226 32.66 8.88 1.12
CA VAL A 226 33.76 9.60 1.78
C VAL A 226 34.54 10.45 0.77
N SER A 227 34.85 9.89 -0.40
CA SER A 227 35.53 10.59 -1.49
C SER A 227 34.70 11.78 -1.99
N ALA A 228 33.39 11.59 -2.20
CA ALA A 228 32.47 12.66 -2.55
C ALA A 228 32.41 13.76 -1.50
N ALA A 229 32.38 13.40 -0.21
CA ALA A 229 32.40 14.37 0.89
C ALA A 229 33.71 15.18 0.92
N ARG A 230 34.88 14.54 0.76
CA ARG A 230 36.18 15.22 0.69
C ARG A 230 36.26 16.22 -0.45
N ARG A 231 35.85 15.83 -1.66
CA ARG A 231 35.78 16.75 -2.82
C ARG A 231 34.90 17.95 -2.53
N ARG A 232 33.78 17.76 -1.83
CA ARG A 232 32.84 18.84 -1.52
C ARG A 232 33.36 19.82 -0.47
N VAL A 233 34.12 19.35 0.51
CA VAL A 233 34.76 20.18 1.54
C VAL A 233 35.86 21.06 0.96
N VAL A 234 36.64 20.57 -0.01
CA VAL A 234 37.72 21.35 -0.67
C VAL A 234 37.17 22.42 -1.62
N ARG A 235 36.01 22.18 -2.25
CA ARG A 235 35.41 23.08 -3.26
C ARG A 235 34.60 24.24 -2.66
N LYS A 236 34.66 24.48 -1.35
CA LYS A 236 33.82 25.47 -0.64
C LYS A 236 34.69 26.26 0.33
#